data_AF-A0A0J1FN01-F1
#
_entry.id   AF-A0A0J1FN01-F1
#
_cell.length_a   1.000
_cell.length_b   1.000
_cell.length_c   1.000
_cell.angle_alpha   90.00
_cell.angle_beta   90.00
_cell.angle_gamma   90.00
#
_symmetry.space_group_name_H-M   'P 1'
#
loop_
_entity.id
_entity.type
_entity.pdbx_description
1 polymer ?
#
loop_
_entity_poly.entity_id
_entity_poly.type
_entity_poly.pdbx_seq_one_letter_code
_entity_poly.pdbx_strand_id
1 'polypeptide(L)'
;MSYIDKARELGEALSQTPELQGLKAAEAAIMADPQSKEGFIEYQEKERNLVTAQMISKVVPEKESLALLDLKVRLMNKYPLIKNYFVQQQNYEKLMAMVNLTLTTAMHGLPSASDLPIPEELKGMAQQILDKISGGNPMEKMQVTPDMVKNLKLPPLTQK
;
A
#
# COMPACT_ATOMS: atom_id res chain seq x y z
N MET A 1 26.59 14.15 -2.15
CA MET A 1 25.41 13.41 -2.67
C MET A 1 24.17 14.10 -2.16
N SER A 2 23.21 14.43 -3.03
CA SER A 2 21.93 15.01 -2.61
C SER A 2 20.97 13.91 -2.14
N TYR A 3 20.00 14.27 -1.29
CA TYR A 3 18.90 13.37 -0.90
C TYR A 3 18.09 12.90 -2.13
N ILE A 4 18.02 13.73 -3.18
CA ILE A 4 17.40 13.36 -4.47
C ILE A 4 18.18 12.23 -5.17
N ASP A 5 19.52 12.26 -5.12
CA ASP A 5 20.34 11.22 -5.75
C ASP A 5 20.14 9.89 -5.04
N LYS A 6 20.04 9.91 -3.70
CA LYS A 6 19.73 8.73 -2.89
C LYS A 6 18.33 8.18 -3.13
N ALA A 7 17.33 9.05 -3.30
CA ALA A 7 15.99 8.63 -3.68
C ALA A 7 15.95 7.97 -5.07
N ARG A 8 16.75 8.48 -6.02
CA ARG A 8 16.89 7.88 -7.35
C ARG A 8 17.56 6.51 -7.28
N GLU A 9 18.68 6.39 -6.56
CA GLU A 9 19.37 5.10 -6.34
C GLU A 9 18.42 4.07 -5.71
N LEU A 10 17.62 4.48 -4.72
CA LEU A 10 16.60 3.61 -4.12
C LEU A 10 15.55 3.18 -5.14
N GLY A 11 15.04 4.11 -5.96
CA GLY A 11 14.08 3.82 -7.01
C GLY A 11 14.63 2.85 -8.06
N GLU A 12 15.90 3.01 -8.46
CA GLU A 12 16.59 2.10 -9.37
C GLU A 12 16.74 0.70 -8.75
N ALA A 13 17.11 0.61 -7.48
CA ALA A 13 17.21 -0.67 -6.76
C ALA A 13 15.83 -1.35 -6.66
N LEU A 14 14.79 -0.60 -6.27
CA LEU A 14 13.41 -1.10 -6.23
C LEU A 14 12.92 -1.54 -7.61
N SER A 15 13.43 -0.92 -8.69
CA SER A 15 13.06 -1.32 -10.05
C SER A 15 13.48 -2.74 -10.41
N GLN A 16 14.50 -3.27 -9.73
CA GLN A 16 15.08 -4.59 -9.97
C GLN A 16 14.52 -5.66 -9.04
N THR A 17 13.59 -5.33 -8.14
CA THR A 17 13.06 -6.30 -7.18
C THR A 17 12.11 -7.28 -7.86
N PRO A 18 12.06 -8.54 -7.38
CA PRO A 18 11.15 -9.54 -7.94
C PRO A 18 9.68 -9.12 -7.83
N GLU A 19 9.30 -8.34 -6.81
CA GLU A 19 7.92 -7.85 -6.64
C GLU A 19 7.52 -6.90 -7.76
N LEU A 20 8.37 -5.91 -8.11
CA LEU A 20 8.02 -4.99 -9.20
C LEU A 20 8.09 -5.69 -10.56
N GLN A 21 9.09 -6.56 -10.78
CA GLN A 21 9.20 -7.32 -12.01
C GLN A 21 8.01 -8.28 -12.19
N GLY A 22 7.59 -8.95 -11.11
CA GLY A 22 6.41 -9.81 -11.08
C GLY A 22 5.13 -9.04 -11.37
N LEU A 23 4.98 -7.83 -10.82
CA LEU A 23 3.84 -6.96 -11.10
C LEU A 23 3.77 -6.57 -12.59
N LYS A 24 4.90 -6.10 -13.16
CA LYS A 24 4.99 -5.74 -14.59
C LYS A 24 4.71 -6.93 -15.51
N ALA A 25 5.24 -8.10 -15.18
CA ALA A 25 5.02 -9.32 -15.95
C ALA A 25 3.55 -9.76 -15.90
N ALA A 26 2.90 -9.68 -14.73
CA ALA A 26 1.49 -10.01 -14.59
C ALA A 26 0.59 -9.05 -15.38
N GLU A 27 0.89 -7.75 -15.38
CA GLU A 27 0.19 -6.75 -16.19
C GLU A 27 0.36 -7.02 -17.69
N ALA A 28 1.59 -7.27 -18.14
CA ALA A 28 1.87 -7.60 -19.54
C ALA A 28 1.13 -8.87 -19.99
N ALA A 29 1.05 -9.89 -19.13
CA ALA A 29 0.32 -11.11 -19.40
C ALA A 29 -1.19 -10.86 -19.56
N ILE A 30 -1.79 -9.99 -18.74
CA ILE A 30 -3.19 -9.57 -18.90
C ILE A 30 -3.39 -8.82 -20.22
N MET A 31 -2.50 -7.89 -20.56
CA MET A 31 -2.61 -7.09 -21.78
C MET A 31 -2.47 -7.94 -23.06
N ALA A 32 -1.76 -9.06 -22.98
CA ALA A 32 -1.61 -10.03 -24.07
C ALA A 32 -2.82 -10.97 -24.23
N ASP A 33 -3.67 -11.10 -23.20
CA ASP A 33 -4.87 -11.94 -23.23
C ASP A 33 -6.15 -11.10 -23.47
N PRO A 34 -6.81 -11.23 -24.63
CA PRO A 34 -7.99 -10.42 -24.95
C PRO A 34 -9.13 -10.57 -23.95
N GLN A 35 -9.32 -11.75 -23.34
CA GLN A 35 -10.42 -12.02 -22.42
C GLN A 35 -10.24 -11.33 -21.06
N SER A 36 -9.01 -11.32 -20.55
CA SER A 36 -8.65 -10.65 -19.28
C SER A 36 -8.49 -9.14 -19.48
N LYS A 37 -7.98 -8.71 -20.64
CA LYS A 37 -7.70 -7.31 -20.95
C LYS A 37 -8.91 -6.41 -20.78
N GLU A 38 -10.07 -6.77 -21.33
CA GLU A 38 -11.26 -5.91 -21.28
C GLU A 38 -11.73 -5.67 -19.85
N GLY A 39 -11.86 -6.73 -19.05
CA GLY A 39 -12.24 -6.60 -17.64
C GLY A 39 -11.19 -5.85 -16.80
N PHE A 40 -9.92 -5.98 -17.14
CA PHE A 40 -8.84 -5.26 -16.45
C PHE A 40 -8.83 -3.76 -16.79
N ILE A 41 -9.13 -3.38 -18.04
CA ILE A 41 -9.27 -1.97 -18.44
C ILE A 41 -10.43 -1.33 -17.68
N GLU A 42 -11.59 -2.00 -17.59
CA GLU A 42 -12.73 -1.51 -16.79
C GLU A 42 -12.34 -1.24 -15.33
N TYR A 43 -11.57 -2.16 -14.73
CA TYR A 43 -11.03 -1.98 -13.39
C TYR A 43 -10.13 -0.75 -13.28
N GLN A 44 -9.15 -0.61 -14.18
CA GLN A 44 -8.19 0.51 -14.16
C GLN A 44 -8.88 1.87 -14.33
N GLU A 45 -9.89 1.95 -15.20
CA GLU A 45 -10.66 3.18 -15.39
C GLU A 45 -11.42 3.57 -14.13
N LYS A 46 -12.08 2.61 -13.50
CA LYS A 46 -12.85 2.84 -12.27
C LYS A 46 -11.96 3.23 -11.09
N GLU A 47 -10.81 2.57 -10.96
CA GLU A 47 -9.79 2.91 -9.97
C GLU A 47 -9.27 4.34 -10.17
N ARG A 48 -8.89 4.71 -11.40
CA ARG A 48 -8.42 6.07 -11.75
C ARG A 48 -9.48 7.13 -11.43
N ASN A 49 -10.75 6.86 -11.75
CA ASN A 49 -11.83 7.80 -11.49
C ASN A 49 -12.04 8.02 -10.00
N LEU A 50 -11.93 6.96 -9.18
CA LEU A 50 -12.05 7.05 -7.73
C LEU A 50 -10.90 7.86 -7.12
N VAL A 51 -9.66 7.61 -7.56
CA VAL A 51 -8.47 8.37 -7.12
C VAL A 51 -8.59 9.86 -7.52
N THR A 52 -9.08 10.14 -8.73
CA THR A 52 -9.32 11.51 -9.21
C THR A 52 -10.41 12.20 -8.38
N ALA A 53 -11.51 11.50 -8.10
CA ALA A 53 -12.57 12.01 -7.25
C ALA A 53 -12.04 12.34 -5.84
N GLN A 54 -11.24 11.45 -5.24
CA GLN A 54 -10.61 11.69 -3.94
C GLN A 54 -9.73 12.95 -3.93
N MET A 55 -8.95 13.17 -4.99
CA MET A 55 -8.10 14.36 -5.09
C MET A 55 -8.93 15.66 -5.17
N ILE A 56 -10.06 15.65 -5.87
CA ILE A 56 -10.90 16.84 -6.10
C ILE A 56 -11.82 17.12 -4.91
N SER A 57 -12.57 16.12 -4.45
CA SER A 57 -13.63 16.29 -3.45
C SER A 57 -13.15 16.13 -2.00
N LYS A 58 -11.92 15.61 -1.79
CA LYS A 58 -11.40 15.15 -0.49
C LYS A 58 -12.27 14.09 0.21
N VAL A 59 -13.29 13.56 -0.47
CA VAL A 59 -14.24 12.58 0.06
C VAL A 59 -14.44 11.49 -0.99
N VAL A 60 -14.04 10.27 -0.64
CA VAL A 60 -14.29 9.10 -1.48
C VAL A 60 -15.74 8.68 -1.31
N PRO A 61 -16.56 8.61 -2.37
CA PRO A 61 -17.92 8.12 -2.26
C PRO A 61 -17.90 6.62 -1.90
N GLU A 62 -18.46 6.25 -0.75
CA GLU A 62 -18.47 4.86 -0.26
C GLU A 62 -19.06 3.87 -1.27
N LYS A 63 -20.12 4.29 -1.97
CA LYS A 63 -20.75 3.51 -3.04
C LYS A 63 -19.78 3.15 -4.16
N GLU A 64 -18.92 4.08 -4.56
CA GLU A 64 -17.95 3.86 -5.64
C GLU A 64 -16.80 2.95 -5.17
N SER A 65 -16.37 3.08 -3.92
CA SER A 65 -15.39 2.18 -3.30
C SER A 65 -15.87 0.74 -3.23
N LEU A 66 -17.11 0.53 -2.76
CA LEU A 66 -17.73 -0.80 -2.72
C LEU A 66 -17.87 -1.39 -4.12
N ALA A 67 -18.31 -0.58 -5.09
CA ALA A 67 -18.48 -1.04 -6.46
C ALA A 67 -17.14 -1.34 -7.17
N LEU A 68 -16.01 -0.78 -6.72
CA LEU A 68 -14.67 -1.16 -7.18
C LEU A 68 -14.22 -2.47 -6.54
N LEU A 69 -14.48 -2.65 -5.25
CA LEU A 69 -14.18 -3.90 -4.54
C LEU A 69 -14.93 -5.09 -5.14
N ASP A 70 -16.23 -4.93 -5.40
CA ASP A 70 -17.06 -5.96 -6.04
C ASP A 70 -16.55 -6.30 -7.45
N LEU A 71 -16.15 -5.29 -8.22
CA LEU A 71 -15.55 -5.49 -9.54
C LEU A 71 -14.25 -6.30 -9.43
N LYS A 72 -13.35 -5.92 -8.52
CA LYS A 72 -12.10 -6.63 -8.25
C LYS A 72 -12.34 -8.10 -7.91
N VAL A 73 -13.26 -8.40 -6.99
CA VAL A 73 -13.59 -9.78 -6.61
C VAL A 73 -14.14 -10.59 -7.80
N ARG A 74 -15.07 -10.01 -8.57
CA ARG A 74 -15.62 -10.68 -9.77
C ARG A 74 -14.53 -11.00 -10.79
N LEU A 75 -13.64 -10.05 -11.07
CA LEU A 75 -12.55 -10.24 -12.04
C LEU A 75 -11.53 -11.28 -11.55
N MET A 76 -11.18 -11.27 -10.27
CA MET A 76 -10.29 -12.28 -9.67
C MET A 76 -10.86 -13.70 -9.76
N ASN A 77 -12.17 -13.86 -9.61
CA ASN A 77 -12.83 -15.16 -9.69
C ASN A 77 -12.94 -15.66 -11.13
N LYS A 78 -13.09 -14.74 -12.09
CA LYS A 78 -13.30 -15.08 -13.50
C LYS A 78 -11.99 -15.29 -14.27
N TYR A 79 -10.95 -14.51 -13.96
CA TYR A 79 -9.72 -14.45 -14.76
C TYR A 79 -8.48 -14.74 -13.91
N PRO A 80 -7.83 -15.91 -14.10
CA PRO A 80 -6.64 -16.29 -13.35
C PRO A 80 -5.47 -15.31 -13.48
N LEU A 81 -5.31 -14.69 -14.66
CA LEU A 81 -4.26 -13.69 -14.91
C LEU A 81 -4.48 -12.43 -14.06
N ILE A 82 -5.72 -11.97 -13.95
CA ILE A 82 -6.10 -10.84 -13.09
C ILE A 82 -5.90 -11.19 -11.61
N LYS A 83 -6.27 -12.40 -11.20
CA LYS A 83 -5.98 -12.89 -9.84
C LYS A 83 -4.48 -12.85 -9.53
N ASN A 84 -3.64 -13.33 -10.45
CA ASN A 84 -2.19 -13.29 -10.28
C ASN A 84 -1.67 -11.85 -10.17
N TYR A 85 -2.14 -10.92 -11.01
CA TYR A 85 -1.78 -9.50 -10.90
C TYR A 85 -2.07 -8.94 -9.51
N PHE A 86 -3.26 -9.20 -8.95
CA PHE A 86 -3.59 -8.70 -7.62
C PHE A 86 -2.74 -9.31 -6.49
N VAL A 87 -2.28 -10.54 -6.65
CA VAL A 87 -1.30 -11.14 -5.71
C VAL A 87 0.05 -10.42 -5.81
N GLN A 88 0.54 -10.17 -7.04
CA GLN A 88 1.79 -9.43 -7.24
C GLN A 88 1.69 -7.98 -6.76
N GLN A 89 0.55 -7.33 -6.99
CA GLN A 89 0.27 -5.98 -6.51
C GLN A 89 0.35 -5.91 -4.99
N GLN A 90 -0.24 -6.88 -4.27
CA GLN A 90 -0.14 -6.94 -2.81
C GLN A 90 1.31 -7.13 -2.32
N ASN A 91 2.09 -7.97 -3.01
CA ASN A 91 3.50 -8.17 -2.64
C ASN A 91 4.31 -6.88 -2.84
N TYR A 92 4.09 -6.18 -3.94
CA TYR A 92 4.71 -4.88 -4.19
C TYR A 92 4.28 -3.81 -3.17
N GLU A 93 2.99 -3.75 -2.81
CA GLU A 93 2.49 -2.84 -1.77
C GLU A 93 3.15 -3.11 -0.41
N LYS A 94 3.34 -4.37 -0.03
CA LYS A 94 4.07 -4.75 1.19
C LYS A 94 5.52 -4.28 1.15
N LEU A 95 6.22 -4.48 0.04
CA LEU A 95 7.59 -3.98 -0.16
C LEU A 95 7.64 -2.45 0.02
N MET A 96 6.74 -1.71 -0.63
CA MET A 96 6.68 -0.25 -0.53
C MET A 96 6.31 0.23 0.88
N ALA A 97 5.41 -0.47 1.57
CA ALA A 97 5.09 -0.18 2.96
C ALA A 97 6.32 -0.34 3.87
N MET A 98 7.12 -1.39 3.66
CA MET A 98 8.38 -1.57 4.40
C MET A 98 9.39 -0.46 4.10
N VAL A 99 9.57 -0.08 2.83
CA VAL A 99 10.45 1.03 2.44
C VAL A 99 10.02 2.33 3.11
N ASN A 100 8.74 2.67 3.04
CA ASN A 100 8.19 3.87 3.67
C ASN A 100 8.35 3.86 5.18
N LEU A 101 8.15 2.71 5.82
CA LEU A 101 8.39 2.53 7.25
C LEU A 101 9.86 2.76 7.58
N THR A 102 10.79 2.12 6.86
CA THR A 102 12.24 2.30 7.06
C THR A 102 12.66 3.76 6.90
N LEU A 103 12.19 4.45 5.87
CA LEU A 103 12.47 5.88 5.67
C LEU A 103 11.91 6.73 6.81
N THR A 104 10.67 6.49 7.22
CA THR A 104 10.02 7.22 8.32
C THR A 104 10.78 7.01 9.63
N THR A 105 11.19 5.77 9.89
CA THR A 105 11.95 5.39 11.07
C THR A 105 13.37 5.96 11.05
N ALA A 106 14.03 6.03 9.90
CA ALA A 106 15.33 6.66 9.78
C ALA A 106 15.28 8.19 9.99
N MET A 107 14.18 8.84 9.61
CA MET A 107 13.99 10.28 9.79
C MET A 107 13.58 10.67 11.21
N HIS A 108 12.73 9.88 11.84
CA HIS A 108 12.06 10.29 13.08
C HIS A 108 12.23 9.31 14.26
N GLY A 109 12.92 8.18 14.08
CA GLY A 109 12.95 7.08 15.02
C GLY A 109 11.75 6.13 14.87
N LEU A 110 11.73 5.03 15.62
CA LEU A 110 10.60 4.09 15.57
C LEU A 110 9.35 4.77 16.16
N PRO A 111 8.22 4.81 15.45
CA PRO A 111 6.95 5.14 16.08
C PRO A 111 6.69 4.08 17.16
N SER A 112 6.35 4.49 18.37
CA SER A 112 5.94 3.51 19.38
C SER A 112 4.58 2.94 18.98
N ALA A 113 4.25 1.70 19.37
CA ALA A 113 2.92 1.15 19.10
C ALA A 113 1.79 2.02 19.72
N SER A 114 2.13 2.85 20.70
CA SER A 114 1.26 3.85 21.32
C SER A 114 0.87 4.99 20.37
N ASP A 115 1.71 5.31 19.39
CA ASP A 115 1.54 6.44 18.46
C ASP A 115 0.88 6.06 17.14
N LEU A 116 0.70 4.75 16.90
CA LEU A 116 -0.01 4.26 15.72
C LEU A 116 -1.53 4.39 15.94
N PRO A 117 -2.31 4.87 14.95
CA PRO A 117 -3.76 4.98 15.05
C PRO A 117 -4.47 3.61 14.98
N ILE A 118 -3.89 2.57 15.55
CA ILE A 118 -4.43 1.21 15.58
C ILE A 118 -5.27 0.97 16.84
N PRO A 119 -6.31 0.12 16.76
CA PRO A 119 -7.06 -0.32 17.94
C PRO A 119 -6.14 -0.82 19.06
N GLU A 120 -6.49 -0.52 20.32
CA GLU A 120 -5.71 -0.93 21.50
C GLU A 120 -5.43 -2.44 21.51
N GLU A 121 -6.35 -3.26 21.01
CA GLU A 121 -6.17 -4.72 20.95
C GLU A 121 -5.02 -5.15 20.02
N LEU A 122 -4.67 -4.33 19.03
CA LEU A 122 -3.63 -4.62 18.03
C LEU A 122 -2.28 -3.99 18.37
N LYS A 123 -2.22 -3.11 19.38
CA LYS A 123 -0.96 -2.44 19.79
C LYS A 123 0.12 -3.42 20.23
N GLY A 124 -0.24 -4.47 20.95
CA GLY A 124 0.72 -5.50 21.39
C GLY A 124 1.37 -6.23 20.21
N MET A 125 0.59 -6.53 19.16
CA MET A 125 1.11 -7.16 17.94
C MET A 125 1.98 -6.20 17.13
N ALA A 126 1.57 -4.94 17.01
CA ALA A 126 2.36 -3.91 16.34
C ALA A 126 3.72 -3.70 17.01
N GLN A 127 3.76 -3.68 18.35
CA GLN A 127 5.01 -3.54 19.11
C GLN A 127 5.97 -4.70 18.83
N GLN A 128 5.47 -5.95 18.79
CA GLN A 128 6.30 -7.12 18.47
C GLN A 128 6.88 -7.08 17.05
N ILE A 129 6.15 -6.51 16.09
CA ILE A 129 6.64 -6.34 14.71
C ILE A 129 7.73 -5.27 14.67
N LEU A 130 7.51 -4.14 15.36
CA LEU A 130 8.47 -3.05 15.45
C LEU A 130 9.79 -3.50 16.11
N ASP A 131 9.72 -4.29 17.19
CA ASP A 131 10.89 -4.80 17.89
C ASP A 131 11.70 -5.80 17.05
N LYS A 132 11.04 -6.56 16.16
CA LYS A 132 11.72 -7.43 15.19
C LYS A 132 12.39 -6.64 14.07
N ILE A 133 11.83 -5.49 13.68
CA ILE A 133 12.39 -4.61 12.65
C ILE A 133 13.59 -3.81 13.20
N SER A 134 13.56 -3.45 14.48
CA SER A 134 14.63 -2.66 15.13
C SER A 134 15.91 -3.46 15.41
N GLY A 135 15.89 -4.79 15.24
CA GLY A 135 17.03 -5.66 15.51
C GLY A 135 17.51 -5.62 16.97
N GLY A 136 16.66 -5.19 17.91
CA GLY A 136 17.02 -5.08 19.33
C GLY A 136 17.84 -3.85 19.72
N ASN A 137 18.05 -2.89 18.81
CA ASN A 137 18.70 -1.63 19.15
C ASN A 137 17.67 -0.60 19.67
N PRO A 138 17.86 0.02 20.85
CA PRO A 138 16.97 1.05 21.35
C PRO A 138 17.18 2.32 20.52
N MET A 139 16.44 2.47 19.43
CA MET A 139 16.39 3.74 18.70
C MET A 139 15.52 4.75 19.45
N GLU A 140 15.91 6.02 19.35
CA GLU A 140 15.24 7.16 19.98
C GLU A 140 13.74 7.14 19.63
N LYS A 141 12.88 7.21 20.66
CA LYS A 141 11.43 7.13 20.51
C LYS A 141 10.91 8.44 19.93
N MET A 142 10.15 8.36 18.83
CA MET A 142 9.49 9.52 18.25
C MET A 142 8.42 10.06 19.22
N GLN A 143 8.39 11.38 19.46
CA GLN A 143 7.22 12.04 20.07
C GLN A 143 6.27 12.43 18.94
N VAL A 144 5.21 11.65 18.74
CA VAL A 144 4.21 11.96 17.71
C VAL A 144 3.33 13.10 18.18
N THR A 145 3.31 14.21 17.43
CA THR A 145 2.44 15.36 17.73
C THR A 145 1.04 15.16 17.14
N PRO A 146 -0.02 15.71 17.78
CA PRO A 146 -1.41 15.54 17.34
C PRO A 146 -1.68 15.94 15.88
N ASP A 147 -0.89 16.84 15.32
CA ASP A 147 -1.06 17.32 13.94
C ASP A 147 -0.55 16.31 12.88
N MET A 148 0.36 15.40 13.25
CA MET A 148 0.88 14.37 12.34
C MET A 148 -0.13 13.24 12.09
N VAL A 149 -1.02 13.00 13.04
CA VAL A 149 -2.05 11.92 12.99
C VAL A 149 -3.30 12.36 12.23
N LYS A 150 -3.56 13.67 12.13
CA LYS A 150 -4.77 14.25 11.50
C LYS A 150 -4.94 13.89 10.02
N ASN A 151 -3.86 13.62 9.31
CA ASN A 151 -3.88 13.27 7.88
C ASN A 151 -3.87 11.75 7.62
N LEU A 152 -3.68 10.91 8.64
CA LEU A 152 -3.88 9.46 8.54
C LEU A 152 -5.37 9.15 8.78
N LYS A 153 -6.21 9.34 7.75
CA LYS A 153 -7.55 8.73 7.76
C LYS A 153 -7.41 7.24 7.48
N LEU A 154 -7.48 6.42 8.53
CA LEU A 154 -7.68 4.98 8.39
C LEU A 154 -9.08 4.70 7.81
N PRO A 155 -9.22 3.77 6.84
CA PRO A 155 -10.53 3.31 6.43
C PRO A 155 -11.25 2.66 7.63
N PRO A 156 -12.57 2.83 7.76
CA PRO A 156 -13.32 2.29 8.89
C PRO A 156 -13.15 0.76 8.91
N LEU A 157 -12.74 0.24 10.06
CA LEU A 157 -12.86 -1.18 10.37
C LEU A 157 -14.36 -1.48 10.43
N THR A 158 -14.89 -2.11 9.38
CA THR A 158 -16.24 -2.67 9.35
C THR A 158 -16.41 -3.59 10.55
N GLN A 159 -17.15 -3.13 11.55
CA GLN A 159 -17.73 -3.99 12.58
C GLN A 159 -18.92 -4.73 11.95
N LYS A 160 -18.99 -6.03 12.25
CA LYS A 160 -19.97 -7.00 11.75
C LYS A 160 -21.41 -6.62 12.07
#